data_AF-A0A352J9F8-F1
#
_entry.id   AF-A0A352J9F8-F1
#
_cell.length_a   1.000
_cell.length_b   1.000
_cell.length_c   1.000
_cell.angle_alpha   90.00
_cell.angle_beta   90.00
_cell.angle_gamma   90.00
#
_symmetry.space_group_name_H-M   'P 1'
#
loop_
_entity.id
_entity.type
_entity.pdbx_description
1 polymer ?
#
loop_
_entity_poly.entity_id
_entity_poly.type
_entity_poly.pdbx_seq_one_letter_code
_entity_poly.pdbx_strand_id
1 'polypeptide(L)' 'MSIVLEREAPPFQQDETGAIRISKTRVLLEIVIRAFLDGASPETIVQQYSTLSLSDTYSPIATFKP' A
#
# COMPACT_ATOMS: atom_id res chain seq x y z
N MET A 1 -12.06 -14.59 -25.15
CA MET A 1 -10.93 -13.83 -24.56
C MET A 1 -11.19 -13.76 -23.06
N SER A 2 -10.46 -14.54 -22.25
CA SER A 2 -10.62 -14.51 -20.80
C SER A 2 -9.48 -13.71 -20.19
N ILE A 3 -9.84 -12.55 -19.64
CA ILE A 3 -9.00 -11.77 -18.73
C ILE A 3 -8.94 -12.52 -17.40
N VAL A 4 -7.86 -13.27 -17.18
CA VAL A 4 -7.56 -13.85 -15.88
C VAL A 4 -6.98 -12.74 -15.02
N LEU A 5 -7.80 -12.19 -14.13
CA LEU A 5 -7.35 -11.24 -13.12
C LEU A 5 -6.67 -12.05 -12.01
N GLU A 6 -5.40 -12.38 -12.20
CA GLU A 6 -4.59 -12.99 -11.16
C GLU A 6 -4.48 -11.95 -10.03
N ARG A 7 -5.21 -12.18 -8.92
CA ARG A 7 -5.05 -11.41 -7.69
C ARG A 7 -3.65 -11.74 -7.17
N GLU A 8 -2.65 -11.01 -7.65
CA GLU A 8 -1.36 -10.95 -7.01
C GLU A 8 -1.64 -10.58 -5.55
N ALA A 9 -1.34 -11.50 -4.63
CA ALA A 9 -1.57 -11.26 -3.21
C ALA A 9 -0.98 -9.89 -2.88
N PRO A 10 -1.77 -8.98 -2.28
CA PRO A 10 -1.29 -7.63 -2.12
C PRO A 10 -0.01 -7.72 -1.28
N PRO A 11 1.03 -6.99 -1.67
CA PRO A 11 2.35 -7.32 -1.21
C PRO A 11 2.48 -6.76 0.21
N PHE A 12 2.00 -7.50 1.19
CA PHE A 12 1.95 -7.08 2.58
C PHE A 12 2.70 -8.12 3.40
N GLN A 13 3.76 -7.67 4.06
CA GLN A 13 4.52 -8.49 5.00
C GLN A 13 4.21 -8.01 6.40
N GLN A 14 3.58 -8.84 7.22
CA GLN A 14 3.37 -8.54 8.63
C GLN A 14 4.58 -9.01 9.43
N ASP A 15 5.13 -8.12 10.25
CA ASP A 15 6.22 -8.41 11.17
C ASP A 15 5.70 -9.06 12.46
N GLU A 16 6.57 -9.67 13.27
CA GLU A 16 6.22 -10.32 14.55
C GLU A 16 5.54 -9.36 15.54
N THR A 17 5.79 -8.06 15.38
CA THR A 17 5.17 -6.97 16.14
C THR A 17 3.75 -6.60 15.69
N GLY A 18 3.25 -7.23 14.63
CA GLY A 18 1.95 -6.95 14.03
C GLY A 18 1.97 -5.80 13.00
N ALA A 19 3.11 -5.14 12.81
CA ALA A 19 3.27 -4.05 11.84
C ALA A 19 3.25 -4.59 10.40
N ILE A 20 2.42 -4.00 9.53
CA ILE A 20 2.33 -4.40 8.12
C ILE A 20 3.23 -3.51 7.27
N ARG A 21 4.15 -4.13 6.53
CA ARG A 21 5.02 -3.49 5.52
C ARG A 21 4.46 -3.67 4.13
N ILE A 22 4.60 -2.64 3.31
CA ILE A 22 4.26 -2.71 1.90
C ILE A 22 5.44 -3.31 1.13
N SER A 23 5.26 -4.54 0.70
CA SER A 23 6.03 -5.24 -0.30
C SER A 23 7.48 -5.44 0.13
N LYS A 24 8.42 -5.21 -0.78
CA LYS A 24 9.87 -5.15 -0.51
C LYS A 24 10.31 -3.81 0.07
N THR A 25 9.39 -2.88 0.34
CA THR A 25 9.74 -1.56 0.84
C THR A 25 9.84 -1.55 2.37
N ARG A 26 10.59 -0.58 2.90
CA ARG A 26 10.63 -0.36 4.36
C ARG A 26 9.43 0.45 4.87
N VAL A 27 8.50 0.81 3.99
CA VAL A 27 7.37 1.67 4.32
C VAL A 27 6.25 0.83 4.95
N LEU A 28 5.78 1.29 6.10
CA LEU A 28 4.68 0.67 6.80
C LEU A 28 3.36 1.09 6.18
N LEU A 29 2.44 0.13 6.07
CA LEU A 29 1.07 0.36 5.66
C LEU A 29 0.39 1.42 6.53
N GLU A 30 0.67 1.41 7.84
CA GLU A 30 0.17 2.41 8.78
C GLU A 30 0.53 3.85 8.38
N ILE A 31 1.73 4.06 7.85
CA ILE A 31 2.20 5.38 7.40
C ILE A 31 1.37 5.86 6.20
N VAL A 32 1.12 4.96 5.24
CA VAL A 32 0.30 5.24 4.05
C VAL A 32 -1.14 5.55 4.45
N ILE A 33 -1.74 4.73 5.33
CA ILE A 33 -3.12 4.94 5.81
C ILE A 33 -3.21 6.28 6.55
N ARG A 34 -2.26 6.60 7.45
CA ARG A 34 -2.27 7.88 8.17
C ARG A 34 -2.16 9.07 7.22
N ALA A 35 -1.25 9.04 6.25
CA ALA A 35 -1.12 10.11 5.26
C ALA A 35 -2.40 10.27 4.43
N PHE A 36 -3.04 9.16 4.04
CA PHE A 36 -4.32 9.20 3.33
C PHE A 36 -5.44 9.79 4.19
N LEU A 37 -5.52 9.42 5.46
CA LEU A 37 -6.48 9.98 6.42
C LEU A 37 -6.24 11.48 6.71
N ASP A 38 -4.99 11.94 6.59
CA ASP A 38 -4.61 13.36 6.66
C ASP A 38 -5.02 14.15 5.40
N GLY A 39 -5.52 13.47 4.36
CA GLY A 39 -5.98 14.06 3.11
C GLY A 39 -4.95 14.05 1.99
N ALA A 40 -3.80 13.40 2.17
CA ALA A 40 -2.83 13.24 1.10
C ALA A 40 -3.36 12.30 0.01
N SER A 41 -3.18 12.67 -1.26
CA SER A 41 -3.52 11.78 -2.37
C SER A 41 -2.53 10.60 -2.44
N PRO A 42 -2.94 9.43 -2.98
CA PRO A 42 -2.04 8.30 -3.20
C PRO A 42 -0.78 8.69 -3.99
N GLU A 43 -0.90 9.59 -4.98
CA GLU A 43 0.26 10.06 -5.76
C GLU A 43 1.21 10.91 -4.91
N THR A 44 0.65 11.72 -4.00
CA THR A 44 1.43 12.53 -3.06
C THR A 44 2.20 11.62 -2.10
N ILE A 45 1.57 10.56 -1.62
CA ILE A 45 2.20 9.59 -0.72
C ILE A 45 3.35 8.86 -1.43
N VAL A 46 3.17 8.44 -2.69
CA VAL A 46 4.26 7.84 -3.50
C VAL A 46 5.40 8.82 -3.73
N GLN A 47 5.10 10.10 -3.97
CA GLN A 47 6.15 11.12 -4.10
C GLN A 47 6.93 11.33 -2.81
N GLN A 48 6.26 11.29 -1.65
CA GLN A 48 6.91 11.40 -0.34
C GLN A 48 7.77 10.18 0.01
N TYR A 49 7.36 8.99 -0.44
CA TYR A 49 8.08 7.75 -0.23
C TYR A 49 8.48 7.15 -1.57
N SER A 50 9.55 7.67 -2.19
CA SER A 50 9.98 7.28 -3.55
C SER A 50 10.34 5.80 -3.72
N THR A 51 10.42 5.04 -2.62
CA THR A 51 10.55 3.57 -2.63
C THR A 51 9.22 2.84 -2.85
N LEU A 52 8.09 3.51 -2.70
CA LEU A 52 6.76 2.97 -3.00
C LEU A 52 6.49 3.07 -4.50
N SER A 53 5.91 2.02 -5.06
CA SER A 53 5.27 2.10 -6.38
C SER A 53 3.82 2.57 -6.25
N LEU A 54 3.26 3.11 -7.34
CA LEU A 54 1.83 3.43 -7.40
C LEU A 54 0.97 2.18 -7.14
N SER A 55 1.31 1.03 -7.73
CA SER A 55 0.59 -0.23 -7.49
C SER A 55 0.61 -0.66 -6.02
N ASP A 56 1.73 -0.45 -5.34
CA ASP A 56 1.94 -0.76 -3.93
C ASP A 56 1.14 0.16 -2.99
N THR A 57 0.78 1.36 -3.45
CA THR A 57 0.04 2.37 -2.67
C THR A 57 -1.46 2.29 -2.93
N TYR A 58 -1.88 2.03 -4.17
CA TYR A 58 -3.29 1.88 -4.52
C TYR A 58 -3.92 0.60 -3.94
N SER A 59 -3.19 -0.52 -3.90
CA SER A 59 -3.68 -1.79 -3.33
C SER A 59 -4.21 -1.67 -1.89
N PRO A 60 -3.43 -1.10 -0.94
CA PRO A 60 -3.90 -0.94 0.42
C PRO A 60 -5.04 0.05 0.56
N ILE A 61 -5.02 1.16 -0.19
CA ILE A 61 -6.09 2.16 -0.13
C ILE A 61 -7.40 1.60 -0.69
N ALA A 62 -7.34 0.83 -1.78
CA ALA A 62 -8.51 0.17 -2.36
C ALA A 62 -9.08 -0.95 -1.48
N THR A 63 -8.25 -1.56 -0.62
CA THR A 63 -8.67 -2.59 0.33
C THR A 63 -9.12 -1.99 1.68
N PHE A 64 -8.62 -0.81 2.04
CA PHE A 64 -8.97 -0.11 3.26
C PHE A 64 -10.41 0.40 3.18
N LYS A 65 -11.31 -0.30 3.88
CA LYS A 65 -12.70 0.09 4.07
C LYS A 65 -12.86 0.43 5.56
N PRO A 66 -13.34 1.64 5.91
CA PRO A 66 -13.56 2.02 7.31
C PRO A 66 -14.60 1.13 8.00
#